data_AF-A0AA42KRW1-F1
#
_entry.id   AF-A0AA42KRW1-F1
#
_cell.length_a   1.000
_cell.length_b   1.000
_cell.length_c   1.000
_cell.angle_alpha   90.00
_cell.angle_beta   90.00
_cell.angle_gamma   90.00
#
_symmetry.space_group_name_H-M   'P 1'
#
loop_
_entity.id
_entity.type
_entity.pdbx_description
1 polymer ?
#
loop_
_entity_poly.entity_id
_entity_poly.type
_entity_poly.pdbx_seq_one_letter_code
_entity_poly.pdbx_strand_id
1 'polypeptide(L)'
;MNSIFWPYRKQHKLRAVELAEPRFLTPTLRASLKGILPLANAIRDLERAGEGDSELSRRMKALIRNHLTTASAELTDKASRQGLDLIAKGLINDDQYKSNGSILASLDEQELVGHVGPLGTWLGKSRKLFFSAFFGTPNNSLQAVSDVVDKHFKGAVSRLSANLDIELKTIPGCAYKIIDLFGIAGEADTFPKHFAYFMPEDQGIKYSPNKRTVVFANTYLALYQHIADEQKDIFGWTDIDLPCRSEIGRYLIGWFRGHDLGHSIVTEATDYRLLSRHDRWGSMVAQEAVADVFGFLLILDAEIAECLGLDTTKMIRLYVLELLRYLRRGPADFPDAGSAYIQLRLLEEWDVLSVNSPGSIDIDCERFVSAMARIAELLVKTVLVNDVGSFDAFLRNYSPHLADTDQDLLFGLEICDTSLFYEQTLTEKT
;
A
#
# COMPACT_ATOMS: atom_id res chain seq x y z
N MET A 1 24.24 13.13 4.49
CA MET A 1 23.73 13.07 3.09
C MET A 1 22.32 12.55 3.16
N ASN A 2 21.33 13.42 2.93
CA ASN A 2 19.91 13.04 2.92
C ASN A 2 19.56 12.55 1.51
N SER A 3 19.76 11.25 1.26
CA SER A 3 19.30 10.61 0.04
C SER A 3 17.77 10.74 -0.08
N ILE A 4 17.27 11.13 -1.24
CA ILE A 4 15.82 11.10 -1.57
C ILE A 4 15.31 9.66 -1.80
N PHE A 5 16.25 8.71 -1.88
CA PHE A 5 15.98 7.29 -2.02
C PHE A 5 16.15 6.57 -0.69
N TRP A 6 15.13 5.76 -0.41
CA TRP A 6 15.11 4.80 0.67
C TRP A 6 14.78 3.39 0.12
N PRO A 7 15.40 2.28 0.55
CA PRO A 7 16.62 2.24 1.33
C PRO A 7 17.78 2.86 0.54
N TYR A 8 18.82 3.27 1.25
CA TYR A 8 20.00 3.82 0.59
C TYR A 8 20.71 2.73 -0.23
N ARG A 9 20.91 3.00 -1.53
CA ARG A 9 21.63 2.14 -2.46
C ARG A 9 22.61 2.96 -3.30
N LYS A 10 23.58 2.28 -3.90
CA LYS A 10 24.60 2.94 -4.74
C LYS A 10 24.00 3.48 -6.05
N GLN A 11 22.99 2.79 -6.58
CA GLN A 11 22.33 3.12 -7.83
C GLN A 11 20.86 2.73 -7.74
N HIS A 12 20.00 3.47 -8.42
CA HIS A 12 18.60 3.10 -8.66
C HIS A 12 18.31 3.13 -10.15
N LYS A 13 17.47 2.21 -10.61
CA LYS A 13 16.96 2.19 -11.99
C LYS A 13 15.59 2.87 -11.98
N LEU A 14 15.44 3.95 -12.74
CA LEU A 14 14.18 4.67 -12.81
C LEU A 14 13.38 4.29 -14.05
N ARG A 15 12.08 4.07 -13.85
CA ARG A 15 11.08 3.86 -14.90
C ARG A 15 10.14 5.05 -14.89
N ALA A 16 10.14 5.83 -15.98
CA ALA A 16 9.25 6.98 -16.11
C ALA A 16 7.80 6.50 -16.29
N VAL A 17 6.88 7.18 -15.61
CA VAL A 17 5.44 6.95 -15.67
C VAL A 17 4.77 8.29 -15.84
N GLU A 18 3.99 8.43 -16.90
CA GLU A 18 3.22 9.65 -17.15
C GLU A 18 2.00 9.71 -16.22
N LEU A 19 1.87 10.82 -15.51
CA LEU A 19 0.66 11.19 -14.78
C LEU A 19 -0.16 12.14 -15.68
N ALA A 20 -1.14 11.55 -16.37
CA ALA A 20 -1.96 12.23 -17.35
C ALA A 20 -2.98 13.17 -16.70
N GLU A 21 -3.07 14.40 -17.19
CA GLU A 21 -4.04 15.38 -16.75
C GLU A 21 -5.47 14.95 -17.13
N PRO A 22 -6.42 14.94 -16.19
CA PRO A 22 -7.77 14.52 -16.48
C PRO A 22 -8.55 15.59 -17.25
N ARG A 23 -9.39 15.14 -18.19
CA ARG A 23 -10.10 16.03 -19.14
C ARG A 23 -11.13 16.97 -18.52
N PHE A 24 -11.60 16.69 -17.29
CA PHE A 24 -12.64 17.50 -16.65
C PHE A 24 -12.10 18.80 -16.03
N LEU A 25 -10.78 18.98 -15.90
CA LEU A 25 -10.23 20.17 -15.27
C LEU A 25 -10.58 21.42 -16.08
N THR A 26 -11.33 22.33 -15.46
CA THR A 26 -11.51 23.68 -16.00
C THR A 26 -10.17 24.42 -15.99
N PRO A 27 -9.96 25.47 -16.83
CA PRO A 27 -8.74 26.26 -16.81
C PRO A 27 -8.41 26.82 -15.41
N THR A 28 -9.43 27.22 -14.65
CA THR A 28 -9.30 27.75 -13.27
C THR A 28 -8.87 26.66 -12.29
N LEU A 29 -9.51 25.48 -12.35
CA LEU A 29 -9.15 24.34 -11.50
C LEU A 29 -7.72 23.88 -11.80
N ARG A 30 -7.38 23.70 -13.08
CA ARG A 30 -6.02 23.37 -13.54
C ARG A 30 -4.98 24.35 -13.00
N ALA A 31 -5.20 25.65 -13.19
CA ALA A 31 -4.27 26.68 -12.72
C ALA A 31 -4.08 26.64 -11.21
N SER A 32 -5.15 26.37 -10.46
CA SER A 32 -5.10 26.27 -9.00
C SER A 32 -4.30 25.05 -8.53
N LEU A 33 -4.56 23.86 -9.08
CA LEU A 33 -3.82 22.64 -8.74
C LEU A 33 -2.35 22.74 -9.15
N LYS A 34 -2.07 23.28 -10.35
CA LYS A 34 -0.71 23.55 -10.84
C LYS A 34 0.05 24.54 -9.95
N GLY A 35 -0.64 25.51 -9.34
CA GLY A 35 -0.04 26.44 -8.39
C GLY A 35 0.36 25.80 -7.05
N ILE A 36 -0.36 24.76 -6.61
CA ILE A 36 -0.11 24.10 -5.32
C ILE A 36 1.15 23.24 -5.34
N LEU A 37 1.38 22.46 -6.40
CA LEU A 37 2.45 21.45 -6.42
C LEU A 37 3.86 22.06 -6.21
N PRO A 38 4.28 23.14 -6.90
CA PRO A 38 5.57 23.76 -6.67
C PRO A 38 5.72 24.38 -5.27
N LEU A 39 4.63 24.93 -4.72
CA LEU A 39 4.63 25.46 -3.35
C LEU A 39 4.84 24.35 -2.31
N ALA A 40 4.24 23.17 -2.53
CA ALA A 40 4.46 22.01 -1.67
C ALA A 40 5.92 21.53 -1.70
N ASN A 41 6.54 21.48 -2.90
CA ASN A 41 7.97 21.19 -3.04
C ASN A 41 8.84 22.21 -2.31
N ALA A 42 8.56 23.50 -2.46
CA ALA A 42 9.32 24.56 -1.81
C ALA A 42 9.22 24.49 -0.27
N ILE A 43 8.03 24.22 0.28
CA ILE A 43 7.86 24.01 1.74
C ILE A 43 8.67 22.80 2.19
N ARG A 44 8.64 21.69 1.43
CA ARG A 44 9.41 20.50 1.75
C ARG A 44 10.92 20.77 1.79
N ASP A 45 11.44 21.55 0.85
CA ASP A 45 12.86 21.92 0.82
C ASP A 45 13.25 22.82 1.99
N LEU A 46 12.36 23.74 2.41
CA LEU A 46 12.53 24.51 3.65
C LEU A 46 12.58 23.58 4.87
N GLU A 47 11.70 22.59 4.97
CA GLU A 47 11.76 21.59 6.04
C GLU A 47 13.08 20.82 6.06
N ARG A 48 13.66 20.49 4.90
CA ARG A 48 14.99 19.85 4.81
C ARG A 48 16.12 20.76 5.29
N ALA A 49 15.99 22.06 5.06
CA ALA A 49 16.94 23.08 5.53
C ALA A 49 16.76 23.46 7.02
N GLY A 50 15.74 22.93 7.70
CA GLY A 50 15.41 23.31 9.08
C GLY A 50 14.60 24.61 9.21
N GLU A 51 14.01 25.08 8.10
CA GLU A 51 13.26 26.34 7.99
C GLU A 51 11.76 26.13 7.75
N GLY A 52 11.23 24.95 8.09
CA GLY A 52 9.83 24.56 7.86
C GLY A 52 8.79 25.50 8.50
N ASP A 53 9.15 26.20 9.59
CA ASP A 53 8.28 27.14 10.32
C ASP A 53 8.57 28.62 9.99
N SER A 54 9.39 28.88 8.98
CA SER A 54 9.74 30.23 8.54
C SER A 54 8.52 31.07 8.12
N GLU A 55 8.68 32.40 8.13
CA GLU A 55 7.68 33.33 7.57
C GLU A 55 7.39 33.00 6.10
N LEU A 56 8.40 32.57 5.34
CA LEU A 56 8.25 32.17 3.95
C LEU A 56 7.33 30.95 3.83
N SER A 57 7.56 29.90 4.63
CA SER A 57 6.69 28.71 4.69
C SER A 57 5.25 29.08 5.05
N ARG A 58 5.05 29.97 6.04
CA ARG A 58 3.70 30.46 6.42
C ARG A 58 3.00 31.20 5.28
N ARG A 59 3.72 32.02 4.51
CA ARG A 59 3.18 32.70 3.31
C ARG A 59 2.84 31.72 2.20
N MET A 60 3.69 30.72 1.94
CA MET A 60 3.42 29.68 0.95
C MET A 60 2.18 28.86 1.32
N LYS A 61 2.03 28.46 2.59
CA LYS A 61 0.81 27.79 3.09
C LYS A 61 -0.43 28.67 2.88
N ALA A 62 -0.34 29.99 3.09
CA ALA A 62 -1.45 30.90 2.82
C ALA A 62 -1.84 30.96 1.34
N LEU A 63 -0.87 30.95 0.42
CA LEU A 63 -1.12 30.89 -1.02
C LEU A 63 -1.78 29.55 -1.43
N ILE A 64 -1.31 28.43 -0.88
CA ILE A 64 -1.92 27.12 -1.09
C ILE A 64 -3.39 27.14 -0.68
N ARG A 65 -3.73 27.73 0.47
CA ARG A 65 -5.14 27.87 0.89
C ARG A 65 -6.00 28.61 -0.14
N ASN A 66 -5.50 29.71 -0.69
CA ASN A 66 -6.23 30.47 -1.71
C ASN A 66 -6.46 29.63 -2.97
N HIS A 67 -5.47 28.86 -3.40
CA HIS A 67 -5.62 27.92 -4.51
C HIS A 67 -6.63 26.80 -4.20
N LEU A 68 -6.59 26.22 -2.99
CA LEU A 68 -7.56 25.21 -2.57
C LEU A 68 -9.00 25.75 -2.53
N THR A 69 -9.21 26.97 -2.02
CA THR A 69 -10.52 27.62 -2.03
C THR A 69 -11.01 27.91 -3.44
N THR A 70 -10.11 28.35 -4.34
CA THR A 70 -10.45 28.59 -5.75
C THR A 70 -10.81 27.28 -6.46
N ALA A 71 -10.00 26.23 -6.25
CA ALA A 71 -10.26 24.90 -6.79
C ALA A 71 -11.59 24.32 -6.27
N SER A 72 -11.88 24.48 -4.99
CA SER A 72 -13.15 24.05 -4.37
C SER A 72 -14.36 24.69 -5.05
N ALA A 73 -14.29 26.00 -5.38
CA ALA A 73 -15.39 26.70 -6.03
C ALA A 73 -15.72 26.16 -7.45
N GLU A 74 -14.78 25.50 -8.11
CA GLU A 74 -14.94 24.94 -9.45
C GLU A 74 -15.54 23.52 -9.45
N LEU A 75 -15.54 22.83 -8.31
CA LEU A 75 -16.05 21.45 -8.21
C LEU A 75 -17.57 21.43 -8.03
N THR A 76 -18.21 20.43 -8.60
CA THR A 76 -19.65 20.22 -8.49
C THR A 76 -20.00 19.25 -7.36
N ASP A 77 -19.19 18.21 -7.19
CA ASP A 77 -19.39 17.22 -6.14
C ASP A 77 -19.24 17.84 -4.74
N LYS A 78 -20.21 17.57 -3.88
CA LYS A 78 -20.26 18.14 -2.52
C LYS A 78 -19.11 17.61 -1.65
N ALA A 79 -18.80 16.31 -1.75
CA ALA A 79 -17.74 15.71 -0.94
C ALA A 79 -16.35 16.20 -1.40
N SER A 80 -16.11 16.29 -2.70
CA SER A 80 -14.87 16.84 -3.27
C SER A 80 -14.62 18.30 -2.84
N ARG A 81 -15.66 19.15 -2.91
CA ARG A 81 -15.60 20.53 -2.39
C ARG A 81 -15.26 20.59 -0.90
N GLN A 82 -16.02 19.83 -0.12
CA GLN A 82 -15.82 19.75 1.32
C GLN A 82 -14.39 19.27 1.66
N GLY A 83 -13.85 18.32 0.89
CA GLY A 83 -12.48 17.84 1.01
C GLY A 83 -11.47 18.97 0.88
N LEU A 84 -11.49 19.71 -0.23
CA LEU A 84 -10.56 20.83 -0.45
C LEU A 84 -10.72 21.94 0.60
N ASP A 85 -11.95 22.26 1.00
CA ASP A 85 -12.21 23.27 2.04
C ASP A 85 -11.65 22.87 3.41
N LEU A 86 -11.81 21.59 3.79
CA LEU A 86 -11.29 21.06 5.06
C LEU A 86 -9.75 21.04 5.06
N ILE A 87 -9.13 20.70 3.93
CA ILE A 87 -7.67 20.76 3.76
C ILE A 87 -7.20 22.21 3.91
N ALA A 88 -7.85 23.16 3.23
CA ALA A 88 -7.50 24.58 3.32
C ALA A 88 -7.60 25.12 4.77
N LYS A 89 -8.65 24.75 5.51
CA LYS A 89 -8.81 25.08 6.93
C LYS A 89 -7.72 24.43 7.80
N GLY A 90 -7.38 23.17 7.51
CA GLY A 90 -6.30 22.46 8.20
C GLY A 90 -4.94 23.15 8.11
N LEU A 91 -4.68 23.91 7.04
CA LEU A 91 -3.44 24.70 6.88
C LEU A 91 -3.42 26.01 7.70
N ILE A 92 -4.43 26.30 8.53
CA ILE A 92 -4.44 27.46 9.42
C ILE A 92 -3.71 27.16 10.73
N ASN A 93 -4.01 26.02 11.35
CA ASN A 93 -3.38 25.57 12.59
C ASN A 93 -3.59 24.06 12.82
N ASP A 94 -2.80 23.50 13.72
CA ASP A 94 -2.76 22.06 14.02
C ASP A 94 -4.07 21.50 14.60
N ASP A 95 -4.83 22.31 15.34
CA ASP A 95 -6.10 21.86 15.94
C ASP A 95 -7.18 21.63 14.86
N GLN A 96 -7.26 22.54 13.88
CA GLN A 96 -8.13 22.36 12.72
C GLN A 96 -7.66 21.19 11.85
N TYR A 97 -6.35 21.04 11.66
CA TYR A 97 -5.80 19.90 10.93
C TYR A 97 -6.23 18.56 11.56
N LYS A 98 -6.04 18.41 12.87
CA LYS A 98 -6.40 17.18 13.61
C LYS A 98 -7.90 16.89 13.60
N SER A 99 -8.72 17.90 13.84
CA SER A 99 -10.18 17.74 13.86
C SER A 99 -10.75 17.43 12.47
N ASN A 100 -10.21 18.03 11.41
CA ASN A 100 -10.66 17.79 10.04
C ASN A 100 -10.23 16.43 9.49
N GLY A 101 -9.10 15.86 9.93
CA GLY A 101 -8.58 14.59 9.40
C GLY A 101 -9.57 13.43 9.50
N SER A 102 -10.29 13.31 10.62
CA SER A 102 -11.33 12.28 10.78
C SER A 102 -12.54 12.49 9.85
N ILE A 103 -12.91 13.75 9.59
CA ILE A 103 -14.00 14.09 8.67
C ILE A 103 -13.59 13.78 7.23
N LEU A 104 -12.37 14.18 6.84
CA LEU A 104 -11.77 13.87 5.55
C LEU A 104 -11.75 12.36 5.30
N ALA A 105 -11.38 11.57 6.30
CA ALA A 105 -11.36 10.11 6.19
C ALA A 105 -12.74 9.48 5.98
N SER A 106 -13.84 10.18 6.26
CA SER A 106 -15.21 9.71 6.03
C SER A 106 -15.85 10.23 4.73
N LEU A 107 -15.15 11.06 3.96
CA LEU A 107 -15.69 11.58 2.70
C LEU A 107 -15.66 10.50 1.61
N ASP A 108 -16.64 10.62 0.71
CA ASP A 108 -16.73 9.83 -0.52
C ASP A 108 -16.76 10.79 -1.74
N GLU A 109 -15.58 11.29 -2.10
CA GLU A 109 -15.41 12.28 -3.18
C GLU A 109 -15.63 11.65 -4.56
N GLN A 110 -16.47 12.22 -5.41
CA GLN A 110 -16.82 11.66 -6.72
C GLN A 110 -16.20 12.39 -7.91
N GLU A 111 -15.45 13.48 -7.67
CA GLU A 111 -14.85 14.31 -8.71
C GLU A 111 -13.34 14.46 -8.51
N LEU A 112 -12.90 14.83 -7.29
CA LEU A 112 -11.51 15.06 -6.97
C LEU A 112 -11.19 14.61 -5.54
N VAL A 113 -10.19 13.76 -5.39
CA VAL A 113 -9.58 13.40 -4.11
C VAL A 113 -8.23 14.09 -4.02
N GLY A 114 -7.91 14.67 -2.86
CA GLY A 114 -6.60 15.27 -2.66
C GLY A 114 -6.16 15.30 -1.20
N HIS A 115 -4.88 15.60 -1.02
CA HIS A 115 -4.26 15.87 0.27
C HIS A 115 -3.26 17.01 0.08
N VAL A 116 -3.21 17.94 1.03
CA VAL A 116 -2.13 18.93 1.12
C VAL A 116 -1.80 19.18 2.59
N GLY A 117 -0.58 18.87 3.00
CA GLY A 117 -0.16 19.00 4.39
C GLY A 117 0.87 17.94 4.81
N PRO A 118 1.13 17.82 6.11
CA PRO A 118 2.04 16.82 6.65
C PRO A 118 1.62 15.40 6.28
N LEU A 119 2.57 14.58 5.83
CA LEU A 119 2.37 13.17 5.52
C LEU A 119 3.62 12.37 5.92
N GLY A 120 3.40 11.19 6.48
CA GLY A 120 4.41 10.17 6.70
C GLY A 120 4.50 9.26 5.49
N THR A 121 5.71 8.89 5.12
CA THR A 121 5.99 8.00 3.98
C THR A 121 6.67 6.71 4.44
N TRP A 122 7.64 6.79 5.35
CA TRP A 122 8.46 5.63 5.72
C TRP A 122 7.97 4.91 6.98
N LEU A 123 6.96 4.05 6.84
CA LEU A 123 6.48 3.18 7.90
C LEU A 123 7.65 2.36 8.49
N GLY A 124 7.73 2.27 9.82
CA GLY A 124 8.75 1.49 10.53
C GLY A 124 10.06 2.23 10.85
N LYS A 125 10.47 3.27 10.08
CA LYS A 125 11.74 3.99 10.31
C LYS A 125 11.62 5.42 10.80
N SER A 126 10.53 6.13 10.52
CA SER A 126 10.38 7.52 10.96
C SER A 126 8.95 7.83 11.40
N ARG A 127 8.82 8.56 12.53
CA ARG A 127 7.55 9.20 12.94
C ARG A 127 7.43 10.63 12.42
N LYS A 128 8.42 11.12 11.66
CA LYS A 128 8.42 12.48 11.12
C LYS A 128 7.43 12.56 9.98
N LEU A 129 6.70 13.66 9.96
CA LEU A 129 5.79 14.03 8.90
C LEU A 129 6.42 15.17 8.13
N PHE A 130 6.20 15.20 6.83
CA PHE A 130 6.74 16.24 5.96
C PHE A 130 5.67 16.72 4.98
N PHE A 131 5.80 17.97 4.57
CA PHE A 131 4.81 18.59 3.71
C PHE A 131 4.71 17.86 2.37
N SER A 132 3.48 17.53 1.99
CA SER A 132 3.15 16.74 0.80
C SER A 132 1.90 17.29 0.14
N ALA A 133 1.76 17.04 -1.15
CA ALA A 133 0.52 17.24 -1.87
C ALA A 133 0.28 16.10 -2.86
N PHE A 134 -0.97 15.67 -3.03
CA PHE A 134 -1.37 14.83 -4.15
C PHE A 134 -2.83 15.09 -4.57
N PHE A 135 -3.13 14.80 -5.83
CA PHE A 135 -4.46 14.91 -6.42
C PHE A 135 -4.72 13.74 -7.36
N GLY A 136 -5.91 13.16 -7.28
CA GLY A 136 -6.33 12.09 -8.15
C GLY A 136 -7.83 12.07 -8.40
N THR A 137 -8.23 11.38 -9.46
CA THR A 137 -9.63 11.21 -9.86
C THR A 137 -10.16 9.88 -9.34
N PRO A 138 -11.38 9.82 -8.77
CA PRO A 138 -11.97 8.55 -8.37
C PRO A 138 -12.02 7.55 -9.53
N ASN A 139 -11.55 6.32 -9.30
CA ASN A 139 -11.60 5.24 -10.28
C ASN A 139 -12.77 4.30 -9.93
N ASN A 140 -13.97 4.65 -10.42
CA ASN A 140 -15.20 3.94 -10.07
C ASN A 140 -15.21 2.47 -10.53
N SER A 141 -14.52 2.15 -11.63
CA SER A 141 -14.44 0.77 -12.12
C SER A 141 -13.67 -0.11 -11.15
N LEU A 142 -12.56 0.38 -10.60
CA LEU A 142 -11.77 -0.37 -9.62
C LEU A 142 -12.34 -0.24 -8.21
N GLN A 143 -13.03 0.86 -7.88
CA GLN A 143 -13.81 0.96 -6.65
C GLN A 143 -14.85 -0.17 -6.57
N ALA A 144 -15.57 -0.44 -7.67
CA ALA A 144 -16.52 -1.55 -7.73
C ALA A 144 -15.88 -2.93 -7.48
N VAL A 145 -14.59 -3.12 -7.80
CA VAL A 145 -13.85 -4.34 -7.46
C VAL A 145 -13.69 -4.47 -5.94
N SER A 146 -13.26 -3.40 -5.28
CA SER A 146 -13.16 -3.34 -3.81
C SER A 146 -14.52 -3.59 -3.15
N ASP A 147 -15.59 -3.00 -3.70
CA ASP A 147 -16.95 -3.12 -3.14
C ASP A 147 -17.48 -4.57 -3.20
N VAL A 148 -17.08 -5.35 -4.22
CA VAL A 148 -17.39 -6.79 -4.28
C VAL A 148 -16.70 -7.55 -3.15
N VAL A 149 -15.41 -7.27 -2.90
CA VAL A 149 -14.68 -7.91 -1.79
C VAL A 149 -15.36 -7.58 -0.46
N ASP A 150 -15.72 -6.31 -0.22
CA ASP A 150 -16.40 -5.86 1.00
C ASP A 150 -17.75 -6.55 1.20
N LYS A 151 -18.54 -6.65 0.14
CA LYS A 151 -19.87 -7.28 0.15
C LYS A 151 -19.81 -8.74 0.62
N HIS A 152 -18.80 -9.48 0.17
CA HIS A 152 -18.68 -10.93 0.41
C HIS A 152 -17.73 -11.28 1.57
N PHE A 153 -17.01 -10.29 2.14
CA PHE A 153 -16.00 -10.48 3.17
C PHE A 153 -16.44 -11.37 4.35
N LYS A 154 -17.57 -11.06 4.99
CA LYS A 154 -18.04 -11.83 6.16
C LYS A 154 -18.36 -13.30 5.83
N GLY A 155 -18.91 -13.54 4.65
CA GLY A 155 -19.20 -14.90 4.16
C GLY A 155 -17.92 -15.67 3.88
N ALA A 156 -16.97 -15.05 3.20
CA ALA A 156 -15.65 -15.62 2.93
C ALA A 156 -14.89 -15.96 4.22
N VAL A 157 -14.88 -15.08 5.23
CA VAL A 157 -14.27 -15.37 6.54
C VAL A 157 -14.93 -16.55 7.24
N SER A 158 -16.27 -16.64 7.18
CA SER A 158 -17.00 -17.76 7.80
C SER A 158 -16.64 -19.10 7.15
N ARG A 159 -16.51 -19.13 5.82
CA ARG A 159 -16.08 -20.33 5.07
C ARG A 159 -14.62 -20.68 5.36
N LEU A 160 -13.74 -19.68 5.40
CA LEU A 160 -12.33 -19.88 5.77
C LEU A 160 -12.19 -20.42 7.20
N SER A 161 -12.95 -19.87 8.15
CA SER A 161 -13.01 -20.33 9.54
C SER A 161 -13.40 -21.81 9.62
N ALA A 162 -14.41 -22.24 8.86
CA ALA A 162 -14.81 -23.65 8.79
C ALA A 162 -13.73 -24.53 8.15
N ASN A 163 -13.07 -24.07 7.09
CA ASN A 163 -12.02 -24.82 6.40
C ASN A 163 -10.77 -25.05 7.27
N LEU A 164 -10.43 -24.08 8.12
CA LEU A 164 -9.28 -24.17 9.02
C LEU A 164 -9.60 -24.85 10.35
N ASP A 165 -10.87 -25.17 10.62
CA ASP A 165 -11.38 -25.64 11.92
C ASP A 165 -10.99 -24.70 13.09
N ILE A 166 -11.06 -23.38 12.85
CA ILE A 166 -10.71 -22.35 13.83
C ILE A 166 -11.73 -21.22 13.78
N GLU A 167 -12.20 -20.76 14.94
CA GLU A 167 -13.09 -19.59 15.06
C GLU A 167 -12.36 -18.29 14.70
N LEU A 168 -12.64 -17.76 13.51
CA LEU A 168 -12.16 -16.45 13.06
C LEU A 168 -13.23 -15.38 13.31
N LYS A 169 -12.78 -14.21 13.75
CA LYS A 169 -13.61 -13.03 13.99
C LYS A 169 -13.18 -11.90 13.07
N THR A 170 -14.12 -11.03 12.74
CA THR A 170 -13.86 -9.81 11.98
C THR A 170 -14.00 -8.60 12.88
N ILE A 171 -12.98 -7.75 12.94
CA ILE A 171 -13.09 -6.39 13.47
C ILE A 171 -13.41 -5.39 12.34
N PRO A 172 -13.83 -4.15 12.63
CA PRO A 172 -14.08 -3.16 11.59
C PRO A 172 -12.81 -2.86 10.78
N GLY A 173 -12.89 -3.05 9.46
CA GLY A 173 -11.86 -2.58 8.52
C GLY A 173 -11.96 -1.07 8.27
N CYS A 174 -11.08 -0.56 7.41
CA CYS A 174 -11.12 0.84 6.99
C CYS A 174 -11.89 1.02 5.66
N ALA A 175 -12.37 2.24 5.41
CA ALA A 175 -12.94 2.59 4.11
C ALA A 175 -11.85 2.60 3.02
N TYR A 176 -12.23 2.40 1.77
CA TYR A 176 -11.29 2.35 0.64
C TYR A 176 -11.66 3.38 -0.40
N LYS A 177 -10.68 4.17 -0.86
CA LYS A 177 -10.86 5.14 -1.93
C LYS A 177 -9.81 4.93 -3.02
N ILE A 178 -10.25 4.46 -4.17
CA ILE A 178 -9.36 4.17 -5.29
C ILE A 178 -9.38 5.33 -6.27
N ILE A 179 -8.21 5.83 -6.63
CA ILE A 179 -8.03 6.99 -7.50
C ILE A 179 -6.96 6.75 -8.55
N ASP A 180 -7.06 7.45 -9.67
CA ASP A 180 -5.96 7.63 -10.60
C ASP A 180 -5.22 8.93 -10.26
N LEU A 181 -3.96 8.82 -9.86
CA LEU A 181 -3.11 9.94 -9.48
C LEU A 181 -2.73 10.75 -10.72
N PHE A 182 -2.90 12.07 -10.69
CA PHE A 182 -2.48 12.94 -11.80
C PHE A 182 -1.56 14.10 -11.36
N GLY A 183 -1.38 14.31 -10.04
CA GLY A 183 -0.47 15.31 -9.51
C GLY A 183 0.05 14.94 -8.13
N ILE A 184 1.34 15.12 -7.88
CA ILE A 184 2.00 14.79 -6.61
C ILE A 184 3.23 15.68 -6.38
N ALA A 185 3.50 16.02 -5.12
CA ALA A 185 4.62 16.87 -4.72
C ALA A 185 5.00 16.69 -3.23
N GLY A 186 6.15 17.25 -2.86
CA GLY A 186 6.67 17.23 -1.50
C GLY A 186 7.24 15.87 -1.13
N GLU A 187 7.03 15.44 0.11
CA GLU A 187 7.53 14.13 0.58
C GLU A 187 6.84 12.96 -0.14
N ALA A 188 5.56 13.09 -0.51
CA ALA A 188 4.84 12.04 -1.23
C ALA A 188 5.44 11.72 -2.62
N ASP A 189 6.19 12.65 -3.22
CA ASP A 189 6.88 12.46 -4.50
C ASP A 189 8.33 11.94 -4.34
N THR A 190 8.72 11.48 -3.16
CA THR A 190 10.06 10.89 -2.92
C THR A 190 10.10 9.39 -3.26
N PHE A 191 11.24 8.73 -3.03
CA PHE A 191 11.46 7.34 -3.45
C PHE A 191 11.62 6.37 -2.28
N PRO A 192 11.02 5.16 -2.38
CA PRO A 192 10.18 4.64 -3.47
C PRO A 192 8.80 5.27 -3.54
N LYS A 193 8.15 5.13 -4.70
CA LYS A 193 6.77 5.56 -4.86
C LYS A 193 5.83 4.69 -4.02
N HIS A 194 5.03 5.35 -3.20
CA HIS A 194 3.89 4.75 -2.53
C HIS A 194 2.71 4.71 -3.49
N PHE A 195 1.97 3.62 -3.45
CA PHE A 195 0.69 3.50 -4.18
C PHE A 195 -0.51 3.55 -3.23
N ALA A 196 -0.31 3.67 -1.92
CA ALA A 196 -1.37 3.79 -0.94
C ALA A 196 -0.95 4.64 0.26
N TYR A 197 -1.94 5.29 0.87
CA TYR A 197 -1.81 6.01 2.14
C TYR A 197 -2.96 5.69 3.10
N PHE A 198 -2.63 5.46 4.37
CA PHE A 198 -3.57 5.11 5.44
C PHE A 198 -3.96 6.37 6.21
N MET A 199 -5.11 6.96 5.85
CA MET A 199 -5.57 8.24 6.37
C MET A 199 -6.53 8.07 7.56
N PRO A 200 -6.42 8.88 8.62
CA PRO A 200 -5.47 9.97 8.81
C PRO A 200 -4.22 9.55 9.62
N GLU A 201 -3.89 8.27 9.67
CA GLU A 201 -2.74 7.79 10.45
C GLU A 201 -1.41 8.29 9.86
N ASP A 202 -1.25 8.23 8.55
CA ASP A 202 -0.10 8.80 7.82
C ASP A 202 -0.08 10.33 7.88
N GLN A 203 -1.20 10.96 8.23
CA GLN A 203 -1.27 12.39 8.54
C GLN A 203 -0.78 12.72 9.97
N GLY A 204 -0.40 11.71 10.76
CA GLY A 204 -0.01 11.84 12.16
C GLY A 204 -1.16 11.77 13.17
N ILE A 205 -2.39 11.51 12.71
CA ILE A 205 -3.59 11.53 13.54
C ILE A 205 -3.94 10.08 13.92
N LYS A 206 -3.44 9.67 15.08
CA LYS A 206 -3.66 8.31 15.61
C LYS A 206 -5.04 8.16 16.24
N TYR A 207 -5.55 6.93 16.24
CA TYR A 207 -6.81 6.54 16.90
C TYR A 207 -8.05 7.32 16.41
N SER A 208 -8.03 7.79 15.16
CA SER A 208 -9.21 8.37 14.53
C SER A 208 -10.34 7.33 14.47
N PRO A 209 -11.59 7.71 14.80
CA PRO A 209 -12.74 6.81 14.69
C PRO A 209 -13.09 6.49 13.24
N ASN A 210 -12.74 7.39 12.31
CA ASN A 210 -12.88 7.18 10.87
C ASN A 210 -11.49 7.00 10.25
N LYS A 211 -11.34 5.97 9.45
CA LYS A 211 -10.10 5.65 8.73
C LYS A 211 -10.43 5.29 7.30
N ARG A 212 -9.55 5.67 6.37
CA ARG A 212 -9.61 5.24 4.98
C ARG A 212 -8.23 4.99 4.41
N THR A 213 -8.12 4.03 3.51
CA THR A 213 -6.95 3.85 2.65
C THR A 213 -7.24 4.51 1.30
N VAL A 214 -6.35 5.41 0.88
CA VAL A 214 -6.39 6.02 -0.47
C VAL A 214 -5.39 5.29 -1.35
N VAL A 215 -5.85 4.69 -2.45
CA VAL A 215 -5.04 3.87 -3.36
C VAL A 215 -4.86 4.56 -4.70
N PHE A 216 -3.63 4.72 -5.15
CA PHE A 216 -3.24 5.22 -6.47
C PHE A 216 -3.17 4.05 -7.45
N ALA A 217 -4.29 3.76 -8.12
CA ALA A 217 -4.43 2.58 -8.97
C ALA A 217 -3.43 2.58 -10.13
N ASN A 218 -3.25 3.71 -10.79
CA ASN A 218 -2.28 3.86 -11.88
C ASN A 218 -0.82 3.71 -11.41
N THR A 219 -0.46 4.23 -10.23
CA THR A 219 0.85 3.96 -9.63
C THR A 219 1.03 2.48 -9.33
N TYR A 220 0.01 1.83 -8.75
CA TYR A 220 0.12 0.43 -8.39
C TYR A 220 0.27 -0.46 -9.64
N LEU A 221 -0.53 -0.20 -10.67
CA LEU A 221 -0.42 -0.85 -11.97
C LEU A 221 0.98 -0.66 -12.58
N ALA A 222 1.54 0.55 -12.52
CA ALA A 222 2.87 0.83 -13.03
C ALA A 222 3.97 0.11 -12.25
N LEU A 223 3.85 0.00 -10.92
CA LEU A 223 4.78 -0.78 -10.08
C LEU A 223 4.77 -2.25 -10.49
N TYR A 224 3.58 -2.80 -10.75
CA TYR A 224 3.46 -4.17 -11.23
C TYR A 224 4.11 -4.31 -12.63
N GLN A 225 3.69 -3.52 -13.61
CA GLN A 225 4.12 -3.64 -15.00
C GLN A 225 5.63 -3.41 -15.20
N HIS A 226 6.22 -2.47 -14.47
CA HIS A 226 7.62 -2.09 -14.65
C HIS A 226 8.58 -2.76 -13.67
N ILE A 227 8.08 -3.53 -12.69
CA ILE A 227 8.92 -4.18 -11.68
C ILE A 227 8.50 -5.63 -11.46
N ALA A 228 7.25 -5.92 -11.15
CA ALA A 228 6.80 -7.30 -10.89
C ALA A 228 6.77 -8.15 -12.16
N ASP A 229 6.12 -7.66 -13.23
CA ASP A 229 5.99 -8.37 -14.51
C ASP A 229 7.35 -8.57 -15.23
N GLU A 230 8.32 -7.67 -15.04
CA GLU A 230 9.71 -7.86 -15.54
C GLU A 230 10.41 -9.08 -14.91
N GLN A 231 9.83 -9.71 -13.89
CA GLN A 231 10.41 -10.85 -13.16
C GLN A 231 9.81 -12.21 -13.57
N LYS A 232 8.81 -12.26 -14.47
CA LYS A 232 8.14 -13.52 -14.85
C LYS A 232 9.07 -14.58 -15.43
N ASP A 233 10.16 -14.14 -16.06
CA ASP A 233 11.16 -15.03 -16.67
C ASP A 233 11.91 -15.87 -15.61
N ILE A 234 11.94 -15.43 -14.34
CA ILE A 234 12.48 -16.22 -13.21
C ILE A 234 11.74 -17.56 -13.09
N PHE A 235 10.46 -17.59 -13.49
CA PHE A 235 9.59 -18.76 -13.42
C PHE A 235 9.35 -19.42 -14.79
N GLY A 236 10.03 -18.96 -15.84
CA GLY A 236 9.76 -19.37 -17.21
C GLY A 236 8.34 -19.04 -17.70
N TRP A 237 7.64 -18.10 -17.05
CA TRP A 237 6.29 -17.70 -17.42
C TRP A 237 6.29 -16.70 -18.58
N THR A 238 5.18 -16.68 -19.32
CA THR A 238 4.95 -15.79 -20.45
C THR A 238 3.71 -14.92 -20.24
N ASP A 239 3.42 -13.99 -21.16
CA ASP A 239 2.24 -13.12 -21.03
C ASP A 239 0.91 -13.89 -20.97
N ILE A 240 0.82 -15.10 -21.54
CA ILE A 240 -0.41 -15.91 -21.49
C ILE A 240 -0.64 -16.50 -20.09
N ASP A 241 0.42 -16.64 -19.31
CA ASP A 241 0.41 -17.21 -17.97
C ASP A 241 -0.12 -16.25 -16.91
N LEU A 242 -0.21 -14.96 -17.24
CA LEU A 242 -0.63 -13.87 -16.36
C LEU A 242 -2.02 -13.33 -16.74
N PRO A 243 -2.66 -12.52 -15.88
CA PRO A 243 -3.84 -11.74 -16.27
C PRO A 243 -3.53 -10.88 -17.50
N CYS A 244 -4.49 -10.75 -18.41
CA CYS A 244 -4.27 -9.85 -19.55
C CYS A 244 -4.16 -8.40 -19.06
N ARG A 245 -3.47 -7.55 -19.83
CA ARG A 245 -3.13 -6.17 -19.38
C ARG A 245 -4.34 -5.34 -18.93
N SER A 246 -5.50 -5.53 -19.56
CA SER A 246 -6.74 -4.82 -19.19
C SER A 246 -7.38 -5.32 -17.89
N GLU A 247 -6.98 -6.50 -17.40
CA GLU A 247 -7.53 -7.12 -16.19
C GLU A 247 -6.61 -6.99 -14.98
N ILE A 248 -5.31 -6.71 -15.16
CA ILE A 248 -4.34 -6.64 -14.06
C ILE A 248 -4.84 -5.75 -12.91
N GLY A 249 -5.41 -4.59 -13.21
CA GLY A 249 -5.95 -3.69 -12.18
C GLY A 249 -7.00 -4.36 -11.28
N ARG A 250 -7.86 -5.23 -11.83
CA ARG A 250 -8.86 -5.99 -11.08
C ARG A 250 -8.21 -6.98 -10.12
N TYR A 251 -7.18 -7.71 -10.56
CA TYR A 251 -6.44 -8.65 -9.72
C TYR A 251 -5.67 -7.92 -8.61
N LEU A 252 -4.96 -6.85 -8.95
CA LEU A 252 -4.19 -6.04 -8.00
C LEU A 252 -5.09 -5.44 -6.91
N ILE A 253 -6.20 -4.82 -7.29
CA ILE A 253 -7.13 -4.20 -6.34
C ILE A 253 -7.89 -5.26 -5.53
N GLY A 254 -8.33 -6.34 -6.17
CA GLY A 254 -8.97 -7.45 -5.48
C GLY A 254 -8.08 -8.00 -4.36
N TRP A 255 -6.83 -8.30 -4.69
CA TRP A 255 -5.84 -8.75 -3.70
C TRP A 255 -5.55 -7.71 -2.63
N PHE A 256 -5.27 -6.46 -3.02
CA PHE A 256 -4.88 -5.44 -2.05
C PHE A 256 -6.00 -5.10 -1.06
N ARG A 257 -7.26 -5.12 -1.54
CA ARG A 257 -8.41 -5.01 -0.63
C ARG A 257 -8.55 -6.24 0.27
N GLY A 258 -8.33 -7.44 -0.28
CA GLY A 258 -8.23 -8.66 0.51
C GLY A 258 -7.19 -8.55 1.64
N HIS A 259 -5.99 -8.06 1.33
CA HIS A 259 -4.92 -7.80 2.30
C HIS A 259 -5.37 -6.81 3.38
N ASP A 260 -5.95 -5.66 3.01
CA ASP A 260 -6.39 -4.65 3.98
C ASP A 260 -7.49 -5.19 4.92
N LEU A 261 -8.39 -6.02 4.40
CA LEU A 261 -9.38 -6.74 5.21
C LEU A 261 -8.77 -7.89 6.01
N GLY A 262 -7.65 -8.46 5.56
CA GLY A 262 -6.88 -9.48 6.27
C GLY A 262 -6.38 -8.99 7.63
N HIS A 263 -5.99 -7.71 7.74
CA HIS A 263 -5.69 -7.05 9.03
C HIS A 263 -6.87 -7.05 10.00
N SER A 264 -8.10 -7.22 9.49
CA SER A 264 -9.32 -7.26 10.28
C SER A 264 -9.74 -8.66 10.72
N ILE A 265 -9.01 -9.70 10.32
CA ILE A 265 -9.25 -11.09 10.74
C ILE A 265 -8.42 -11.38 11.98
N VAL A 266 -9.09 -11.80 13.05
CA VAL A 266 -8.48 -12.07 14.35
C VAL A 266 -9.11 -13.31 14.98
N THR A 267 -8.52 -13.80 16.07
CA THR A 267 -9.18 -14.73 17.00
C THR A 267 -9.54 -13.98 18.29
N GLU A 268 -10.30 -14.63 19.19
CA GLU A 268 -10.56 -14.07 20.54
C GLU A 268 -9.27 -13.83 21.33
N ALA A 269 -8.22 -14.60 21.06
CA ALA A 269 -6.95 -14.53 21.77
C ALA A 269 -5.97 -13.51 21.19
N THR A 270 -6.27 -12.87 20.06
CA THR A 270 -5.32 -12.00 19.38
C THR A 270 -5.00 -10.74 20.19
N ASP A 271 -3.72 -10.56 20.55
CA ASP A 271 -3.21 -9.34 21.18
C ASP A 271 -1.85 -8.91 20.59
N TYR A 272 -1.90 -8.17 19.48
CA TYR A 272 -0.70 -7.61 18.86
C TYR A 272 0.07 -6.62 19.75
N ARG A 273 -0.58 -6.04 20.78
CA ARG A 273 0.13 -5.13 21.69
C ARG A 273 1.10 -5.89 22.56
N LEU A 274 0.75 -7.11 22.96
CA LEU A 274 1.66 -7.98 23.70
C LEU A 274 2.85 -8.38 22.83
N LEU A 275 2.61 -8.83 21.60
CA LEU A 275 3.67 -9.23 20.67
C LEU A 275 4.60 -8.05 20.35
N SER A 276 4.04 -6.87 20.10
CA SER A 276 4.80 -5.64 19.86
C SER A 276 5.66 -5.18 21.03
N ARG A 277 5.34 -5.57 22.28
CA ARG A 277 6.20 -5.30 23.45
C ARG A 277 7.40 -6.23 23.52
N HIS A 278 7.26 -7.46 23.03
CA HIS A 278 8.34 -8.45 22.94
C HIS A 278 9.28 -8.13 21.78
N ASP A 279 8.73 -8.03 20.57
CA ASP A 279 9.47 -7.62 19.37
C ASP A 279 8.55 -6.78 18.49
N ARG A 280 8.78 -5.46 18.49
CA ARG A 280 7.98 -4.52 17.70
C ARG A 280 8.13 -4.75 16.19
N TRP A 281 9.33 -5.05 15.70
CA TRP A 281 9.56 -5.20 14.27
C TRP A 281 8.99 -6.54 13.78
N GLY A 282 9.30 -7.62 14.50
CA GLY A 282 8.72 -8.93 14.23
C GLY A 282 7.19 -8.93 14.31
N SER A 283 6.60 -8.17 15.25
CA SER A 283 5.15 -8.03 15.34
C SER A 283 4.54 -7.32 14.14
N MET A 284 5.21 -6.32 13.56
CA MET A 284 4.75 -5.66 12.33
C MET A 284 4.85 -6.61 11.13
N VAL A 285 6.00 -7.28 10.97
CA VAL A 285 6.21 -8.28 9.90
C VAL A 285 5.16 -9.40 9.96
N ALA A 286 4.87 -9.92 11.15
CA ALA A 286 3.89 -10.99 11.33
C ALA A 286 2.44 -10.52 11.08
N GLN A 287 2.10 -9.27 11.40
CA GLN A 287 0.81 -8.68 11.05
C GLN A 287 0.63 -8.58 9.53
N GLU A 288 1.66 -8.16 8.79
CA GLU A 288 1.61 -8.16 7.32
C GLU A 288 1.51 -9.59 6.75
N ALA A 289 2.21 -10.57 7.35
CA ALA A 289 2.09 -11.97 6.92
C ALA A 289 0.67 -12.53 7.13
N VAL A 290 0.02 -12.18 8.24
CA VAL A 290 -1.40 -12.48 8.46
C VAL A 290 -2.24 -11.81 7.37
N ALA A 291 -2.10 -10.50 7.18
CA ALA A 291 -2.89 -9.76 6.21
C ALA A 291 -2.75 -10.30 4.78
N ASP A 292 -1.53 -10.57 4.34
CA ASP A 292 -1.24 -11.12 3.02
C ASP A 292 -1.85 -12.51 2.82
N VAL A 293 -1.63 -13.44 3.76
CA VAL A 293 -2.07 -14.82 3.64
C VAL A 293 -3.59 -14.92 3.70
N PHE A 294 -4.21 -14.26 4.68
CA PHE A 294 -5.66 -14.22 4.77
C PHE A 294 -6.26 -13.48 3.58
N GLY A 295 -5.70 -12.35 3.16
CA GLY A 295 -6.14 -11.59 2.01
C GLY A 295 -6.10 -12.38 0.70
N PHE A 296 -5.04 -13.16 0.50
CA PHE A 296 -4.93 -14.07 -0.64
C PHE A 296 -5.99 -15.18 -0.61
N LEU A 297 -6.24 -15.79 0.55
CA LEU A 297 -7.28 -16.82 0.68
C LEU A 297 -8.69 -16.24 0.50
N LEU A 298 -8.94 -15.01 0.98
CA LEU A 298 -10.20 -14.30 0.78
C LEU A 298 -10.47 -14.03 -0.69
N ILE A 299 -9.50 -13.53 -1.45
CA ILE A 299 -9.72 -13.16 -2.86
C ILE A 299 -9.97 -14.40 -3.74
N LEU A 300 -9.54 -15.58 -3.29
CA LEU A 300 -9.81 -16.87 -3.92
C LEU A 300 -11.10 -17.54 -3.44
N ASP A 301 -11.85 -16.93 -2.52
CA ASP A 301 -13.19 -17.40 -2.16
C ASP A 301 -14.07 -17.47 -3.42
N ALA A 302 -14.81 -18.57 -3.57
CA ALA A 302 -15.53 -18.87 -4.80
C ALA A 302 -16.50 -17.75 -5.23
N GLU A 303 -17.22 -17.14 -4.28
CA GLU A 303 -18.17 -16.07 -4.62
C GLU A 303 -17.45 -14.80 -5.07
N ILE A 304 -16.35 -14.44 -4.41
CA ILE A 304 -15.55 -13.26 -4.75
C ILE A 304 -14.87 -13.48 -6.10
N ALA A 305 -14.17 -14.61 -6.27
CA ALA A 305 -13.46 -14.96 -7.49
C ALA A 305 -14.41 -15.05 -8.70
N GLU A 306 -15.61 -15.63 -8.54
CA GLU A 306 -16.63 -15.67 -9.58
C GLU A 306 -17.14 -14.27 -9.95
N CYS A 307 -17.54 -13.46 -8.96
CA CYS A 307 -18.05 -12.10 -9.19
C CYS A 307 -17.01 -11.20 -9.88
N LEU A 308 -15.73 -11.40 -9.56
CA LEU A 308 -14.63 -10.67 -10.15
C LEU A 308 -14.06 -11.33 -11.41
N GLY A 309 -14.49 -12.54 -11.79
CA GLY A 309 -13.89 -13.28 -12.91
C GLY A 309 -12.38 -13.46 -12.76
N LEU A 310 -11.93 -13.90 -11.58
CA LEU A 310 -10.53 -14.18 -11.29
C LEU A 310 -10.20 -15.62 -11.61
N ASP A 311 -9.13 -15.82 -12.37
CA ASP A 311 -8.53 -17.12 -12.57
C ASP A 311 -7.53 -17.39 -11.43
N THR A 312 -7.70 -18.52 -10.75
CA THR A 312 -6.90 -18.90 -9.58
C THR A 312 -5.41 -19.00 -9.92
N THR A 313 -5.05 -19.63 -11.04
CA THR A 313 -3.64 -19.81 -11.43
C THR A 313 -2.99 -18.47 -11.74
N LYS A 314 -3.70 -17.59 -12.46
CA LYS A 314 -3.22 -16.23 -12.76
C LYS A 314 -3.11 -15.37 -11.50
N MET A 315 -4.02 -15.53 -10.54
CA MET A 315 -3.96 -14.85 -9.25
C MET A 315 -2.74 -15.32 -8.43
N ILE A 316 -2.48 -16.63 -8.38
CA ILE A 316 -1.26 -17.20 -7.75
C ILE A 316 -0.01 -16.56 -8.37
N ARG A 317 0.11 -16.58 -9.69
CA ARG A 317 1.29 -16.07 -10.40
C ARG A 317 1.48 -14.58 -10.19
N LEU A 318 0.42 -13.79 -10.30
CA LEU A 318 0.45 -12.35 -10.01
C LEU A 318 0.89 -12.08 -8.58
N TYR A 319 0.34 -12.84 -7.62
CA TYR A 319 0.67 -12.70 -6.21
C TYR A 319 2.13 -13.03 -5.92
N VAL A 320 2.67 -14.11 -6.50
CA VAL A 320 4.08 -14.48 -6.35
C VAL A 320 5.02 -13.39 -6.90
N LEU A 321 4.69 -12.78 -8.05
CA LEU A 321 5.47 -11.66 -8.58
C LEU A 321 5.45 -10.44 -7.64
N GLU A 322 4.32 -10.19 -6.98
CA GLU A 322 4.21 -9.15 -5.96
C GLU A 322 5.03 -9.48 -4.70
N LEU A 323 5.01 -10.73 -4.22
CA LEU A 323 5.87 -11.18 -3.11
C LEU A 323 7.35 -10.94 -3.45
N LEU A 324 7.80 -11.30 -4.66
CA LEU A 324 9.17 -11.01 -5.09
C LEU A 324 9.46 -9.51 -5.21
N ARG A 325 8.50 -8.71 -5.70
CA ARG A 325 8.64 -7.24 -5.73
C ARG A 325 8.85 -6.66 -4.33
N TYR A 326 8.12 -7.14 -3.32
CA TYR A 326 8.32 -6.71 -1.93
C TYR A 326 9.65 -7.21 -1.37
N LEU A 327 9.92 -8.51 -1.47
CA LEU A 327 11.12 -9.15 -0.93
C LEU A 327 12.40 -8.47 -1.42
N ARG A 328 12.49 -8.26 -2.74
CA ARG A 328 13.69 -7.74 -3.40
C ARG A 328 13.95 -6.26 -3.15
N ARG A 329 13.10 -5.54 -2.41
CA ARG A 329 13.43 -4.19 -1.89
C ARG A 329 14.42 -4.23 -0.72
N GLY A 330 14.52 -5.38 -0.05
CA GLY A 330 15.30 -5.59 1.16
C GLY A 330 14.47 -6.35 2.20
N PRO A 331 14.72 -7.65 2.41
CA PRO A 331 13.87 -8.52 3.26
C PRO A 331 13.69 -8.00 4.69
N ALA A 332 14.69 -7.32 5.25
CA ALA A 332 14.65 -6.74 6.59
C ALA A 332 14.39 -5.21 6.60
N ASP A 333 14.22 -4.57 5.45
CA ASP A 333 14.07 -3.11 5.36
C ASP A 333 12.61 -2.64 5.56
N PHE A 334 11.63 -3.51 5.28
CA PHE A 334 10.19 -3.21 5.34
C PHE A 334 9.41 -4.39 5.93
N PRO A 335 8.32 -4.15 6.69
CA PRO A 335 7.42 -5.19 7.16
C PRO A 335 6.86 -6.07 6.02
N ASP A 336 6.42 -5.46 4.92
CA ASP A 336 5.89 -6.19 3.74
C ASP A 336 6.94 -7.12 3.11
N ALA A 337 8.21 -6.68 3.08
CA ALA A 337 9.31 -7.50 2.56
C ALA A 337 9.60 -8.69 3.48
N GLY A 338 9.49 -8.48 4.79
CA GLY A 338 9.61 -9.56 5.76
C GLY A 338 8.47 -10.55 5.71
N SER A 339 7.25 -10.06 5.48
CA SER A 339 6.07 -10.89 5.23
C SER A 339 6.27 -11.76 4.00
N ALA A 340 6.72 -11.17 2.89
CA ALA A 340 7.01 -11.91 1.67
C ALA A 340 8.06 -13.01 1.90
N TYR A 341 9.12 -12.72 2.67
CA TYR A 341 10.12 -13.72 3.03
C TYR A 341 9.53 -14.89 3.81
N ILE A 342 8.73 -14.63 4.86
CA ILE A 342 8.07 -15.67 5.67
C ILE A 342 7.29 -16.63 4.78
N GLN A 343 6.47 -16.07 3.88
CA GLN A 343 5.59 -16.85 3.02
C GLN A 343 6.39 -17.69 2.03
N LEU A 344 7.35 -17.09 1.32
CA LEU A 344 8.20 -17.79 0.35
C LEU A 344 9.05 -18.87 1.03
N ARG A 345 9.55 -18.62 2.23
CA ARG A 345 10.35 -19.60 3.00
C ARG A 345 9.52 -20.81 3.43
N LEU A 346 8.28 -20.60 3.87
CA LEU A 346 7.37 -21.69 4.21
C LEU A 346 6.96 -22.51 2.97
N LEU A 347 6.75 -21.84 1.83
CA LEU A 347 6.47 -22.51 0.56
C LEU A 347 7.66 -23.34 0.09
N GLU A 348 8.89 -22.85 0.27
CA GLU A 348 10.12 -23.61 0.00
C GLU A 348 10.25 -24.83 0.92
N GLU A 349 10.05 -24.66 2.23
CA GLU A 349 10.13 -25.76 3.20
C GLU A 349 9.15 -26.90 2.91
N TRP A 350 8.04 -26.62 2.25
CA TRP A 350 6.99 -27.61 1.93
C TRP A 350 7.02 -28.06 0.46
N ASP A 351 8.11 -27.81 -0.26
CA ASP A 351 8.32 -28.22 -1.64
C ASP A 351 7.21 -27.70 -2.58
N VAL A 352 6.73 -26.47 -2.35
CA VAL A 352 5.78 -25.75 -3.22
C VAL A 352 6.50 -24.69 -4.04
N LEU A 353 7.58 -24.13 -3.48
CA LEU A 353 8.56 -23.32 -4.17
C LEU A 353 9.87 -24.11 -4.25
N SER A 354 10.55 -24.07 -5.40
CA SER A 354 11.87 -24.69 -5.54
C SER A 354 12.83 -23.78 -6.30
N VAL A 355 14.02 -23.55 -5.75
CA VAL A 355 15.10 -22.81 -6.43
C VAL A 355 15.91 -23.80 -7.25
N ASN A 356 15.72 -23.81 -8.57
CA ASN A 356 16.42 -24.73 -9.47
C ASN A 356 17.87 -24.33 -9.68
N SER A 357 18.09 -23.01 -9.83
CA SER A 357 19.40 -22.38 -9.98
C SER A 357 19.27 -20.88 -9.65
N PRO A 358 20.36 -20.13 -9.45
CA PRO A 358 20.28 -18.68 -9.30
C PRO A 358 19.48 -18.05 -10.44
N GLY A 359 18.43 -17.30 -10.11
CA GLY A 359 17.54 -16.68 -11.10
C GLY A 359 16.48 -17.60 -11.72
N SER A 360 16.31 -18.84 -11.24
CA SER A 360 15.27 -19.76 -11.70
C SER A 360 14.55 -20.39 -10.51
N ILE A 361 13.24 -20.14 -10.42
CA ILE A 361 12.36 -20.62 -9.35
C ILE A 361 11.14 -21.28 -9.98
N ASP A 362 10.75 -22.45 -9.49
CA ASP A 362 9.49 -23.10 -9.84
C ASP A 362 8.46 -22.95 -8.71
N ILE A 363 7.19 -22.85 -9.10
CA ILE A 363 6.04 -22.80 -8.20
C ILE A 363 5.03 -23.88 -8.59
N ASP A 364 4.68 -24.74 -7.66
CA ASP A 364 3.57 -25.68 -7.80
C ASP A 364 2.23 -24.96 -7.55
N CYS A 365 1.62 -24.47 -8.62
CA CYS A 365 0.32 -23.78 -8.55
C CYS A 365 -0.82 -24.69 -8.07
N GLU A 366 -0.73 -26.02 -8.24
CA GLU A 366 -1.78 -26.94 -7.80
C GLU A 366 -1.79 -27.06 -6.27
N ARG A 367 -0.61 -27.10 -5.65
CA ARG A 367 -0.46 -27.18 -4.19
C ARG A 367 -0.50 -25.82 -3.50
N PHE A 368 -0.27 -24.73 -4.22
CA PHE A 368 -0.12 -23.38 -3.66
C PHE A 368 -1.25 -22.96 -2.69
N VAL A 369 -2.52 -23.11 -3.08
CA VAL A 369 -3.66 -22.67 -2.24
C VAL A 369 -3.72 -23.46 -0.94
N SER A 370 -3.50 -24.78 -1.01
CA SER A 370 -3.46 -25.63 0.19
C SER A 370 -2.29 -25.29 1.11
N ALA A 371 -1.15 -24.89 0.53
CA ALA A 371 0.00 -24.43 1.28
C ALA A 371 -0.29 -23.10 1.98
N MET A 372 -0.92 -22.13 1.29
CA MET A 372 -1.34 -20.87 1.90
C MET A 372 -2.34 -21.09 3.05
N ALA A 373 -3.27 -22.04 2.93
CA ALA A 373 -4.14 -22.43 4.04
C ALA A 373 -3.35 -22.98 5.24
N ARG A 374 -2.33 -23.82 4.99
CA ARG A 374 -1.43 -24.31 6.04
C ARG A 374 -0.59 -23.20 6.67
N ILE A 375 -0.16 -22.19 5.91
CA ILE A 375 0.48 -20.98 6.44
C ILE A 375 -0.51 -20.24 7.36
N ALA A 376 -1.76 -20.08 6.94
CA ALA A 376 -2.80 -19.43 7.76
C ALA A 376 -2.98 -20.15 9.10
N GLU A 377 -3.05 -21.48 9.11
CA GLU A 377 -3.12 -22.25 10.36
C GLU A 377 -1.91 -22.02 11.27
N LEU A 378 -0.70 -21.99 10.70
CA LEU A 378 0.52 -21.74 11.45
C LEU A 378 0.50 -20.35 12.07
N LEU A 379 0.14 -19.33 11.29
CA LEU A 379 0.00 -17.94 11.76
C LEU A 379 -1.06 -17.82 12.84
N VAL A 380 -2.18 -18.55 12.73
CA VAL A 380 -3.17 -18.57 13.80
C VAL A 380 -2.55 -19.13 15.09
N LYS A 381 -1.86 -20.27 15.01
CA LYS A 381 -1.27 -20.98 16.16
C LYS A 381 -0.08 -20.26 16.79
N THR A 382 0.53 -19.28 16.12
CA THR A 382 1.77 -18.63 16.58
C THR A 382 1.68 -17.12 16.72
N VAL A 383 0.84 -16.46 15.91
CA VAL A 383 0.72 -14.99 15.84
C VAL A 383 -0.64 -14.52 16.35
N LEU A 384 -1.73 -15.22 16.05
CA LEU A 384 -3.07 -14.82 16.50
C LEU A 384 -3.47 -15.38 17.87
N VAL A 385 -2.55 -16.04 18.56
CA VAL A 385 -2.71 -16.52 19.94
C VAL A 385 -2.00 -15.61 20.92
N ASN A 386 -2.48 -15.60 22.15
CA ASN A 386 -1.87 -14.87 23.26
C ASN A 386 -0.67 -15.65 23.86
N ASP A 387 0.30 -16.03 23.04
CA ASP A 387 1.48 -16.80 23.45
C ASP A 387 2.78 -16.23 22.84
N VAL A 388 3.51 -15.49 23.66
CA VAL A 388 4.80 -14.88 23.29
C VAL A 388 5.87 -15.94 23.00
N GLY A 389 5.82 -17.11 23.64
CA GLY A 389 6.80 -18.17 23.43
C GLY A 389 6.68 -18.79 22.04
N SER A 390 5.45 -19.11 21.63
CA SER A 390 5.15 -19.60 20.28
C SER A 390 5.49 -18.55 19.21
N PHE A 391 5.19 -17.29 19.48
CA PHE A 391 5.55 -16.18 18.60
C PHE A 391 7.07 -16.00 18.45
N ASP A 392 7.83 -16.04 19.54
CA ASP A 392 9.29 -15.92 19.52
C ASP A 392 9.94 -17.07 18.73
N ALA A 393 9.46 -18.30 18.94
CA ALA A 393 9.92 -19.45 18.18
C ALA A 393 9.64 -19.31 16.67
N PHE A 394 8.45 -18.80 16.32
CA PHE A 394 8.10 -18.51 14.93
C PHE A 394 9.04 -17.47 14.31
N LEU A 395 9.28 -16.34 14.99
CA LEU A 395 10.15 -15.29 14.48
C LEU A 395 11.59 -15.76 14.27
N ARG A 396 12.16 -16.55 15.19
CA ARG A 396 13.52 -17.08 15.05
C ARG A 396 13.70 -17.96 13.82
N ASN A 397 12.63 -18.67 13.42
CA ASN A 397 12.69 -19.58 12.27
C ASN A 397 12.44 -18.88 10.94
N TYR A 398 11.60 -17.85 10.92
CA TYR A 398 11.07 -17.30 9.66
C TYR A 398 11.26 -15.80 9.47
N SER A 399 11.69 -15.04 10.48
CA SER A 399 11.79 -13.58 10.34
C SER A 399 13.16 -13.14 9.86
N PRO A 400 13.26 -12.34 8.78
CA PRO A 400 14.55 -12.01 8.17
C PRO A 400 15.41 -11.07 9.04
N HIS A 401 14.81 -10.33 9.98
CA HIS A 401 15.58 -9.46 10.89
C HIS A 401 16.29 -10.23 12.02
N LEU A 402 15.96 -11.51 12.21
CA LEU A 402 16.61 -12.42 13.17
C LEU A 402 17.45 -13.51 12.47
N ALA A 403 17.45 -13.54 11.14
CA ALA A 403 18.21 -14.49 10.36
C ALA A 403 19.73 -14.31 10.57
N ASP A 404 20.45 -15.43 10.49
CA ASP A 404 21.91 -15.41 10.51
C ASP A 404 22.45 -14.65 9.28
N THR A 405 23.63 -14.03 9.42
CA THR A 405 24.21 -13.18 8.36
C THR A 405 24.51 -13.92 7.05
N ASP A 406 24.66 -15.25 7.12
CA ASP A 406 25.01 -16.09 5.99
C ASP A 406 23.76 -16.73 5.33
N GLN A 407 22.57 -16.52 5.89
CA GLN A 407 21.33 -17.05 5.34
C GLN A 407 20.94 -16.30 4.06
N ASP A 408 20.67 -17.04 2.98
CA ASP A 408 20.17 -16.46 1.75
C ASP A 408 18.68 -16.09 1.90
N LEU A 409 18.42 -14.79 2.06
CA LEU A 409 17.07 -14.24 2.20
C LEU A 409 16.39 -13.91 0.87
N LEU A 410 17.09 -14.13 -0.25
CA LEU A 410 16.63 -13.74 -1.59
C LEU A 410 16.46 -14.94 -2.53
N PHE A 411 16.64 -16.18 -2.05
CA PHE A 411 16.44 -17.39 -2.85
C PHE A 411 17.30 -17.39 -4.12
N GLY A 412 18.57 -16.98 -4.00
CA GLY A 412 19.51 -16.87 -5.10
C GLY A 412 19.27 -15.69 -6.05
N LEU A 413 18.40 -14.75 -5.67
CA LEU A 413 18.09 -13.55 -6.45
C LEU A 413 18.87 -12.32 -5.95
N GLU A 414 18.96 -11.30 -6.81
CA GLU A 414 19.55 -10.01 -6.45
C GLU A 414 18.48 -9.02 -5.95
N ILE A 415 18.89 -8.04 -5.14
CA ILE A 415 18.06 -6.88 -4.80
C ILE A 415 17.59 -6.17 -6.08
N CYS A 416 16.33 -5.73 -6.08
CA CYS A 416 15.75 -4.94 -7.15
C CYS A 416 15.77 -3.46 -6.77
N ASP A 417 16.68 -2.70 -7.38
CA ASP A 417 16.82 -1.25 -7.16
C ASP A 417 15.94 -0.40 -8.11
N THR A 418 14.94 -1.02 -8.75
CA THR A 418 14.03 -0.33 -9.68
C THR A 418 12.98 0.47 -8.92
N SER A 419 12.73 1.71 -9.36
CA SER A 419 11.64 2.56 -8.85
C SER A 419 10.98 3.36 -9.96
N LEU A 420 9.83 3.97 -9.67
CA LEU A 420 9.11 4.79 -10.63
C LEU A 420 9.49 6.26 -10.47
N PHE A 421 9.57 6.97 -11.59
CA PHE A 421 9.67 8.42 -11.66
C PHE A 421 8.41 8.95 -12.35
N TYR A 422 7.83 10.04 -11.85
CA TYR A 422 6.60 10.60 -12.43
C TYR A 422 6.92 11.76 -13.37
N GLU A 423 6.39 11.68 -14.59
CA GLU A 423 6.32 12.79 -15.55
C GLU A 423 4.91 13.38 -15.47
N GLN A 424 4.79 14.61 -14.98
CA GLN A 424 3.50 15.19 -14.60
C GLN A 424 3.03 16.20 -15.64
N THR A 425 2.13 15.77 -16.53
CA THR A 425 1.59 16.63 -17.61
C THR A 425 0.92 17.92 -17.10
N LEU A 426 0.39 17.92 -15.87
CA LEU A 426 -0.18 19.10 -15.23
C LEU A 426 0.85 20.24 -15.04
N THR A 427 2.10 19.89 -14.71
CA THR A 427 3.17 20.86 -14.42
C THR A 427 4.09 21.07 -15.61
N GLU A 428 4.38 20.03 -16.36
CA GLU A 428 5.26 20.03 -17.52
C GLU A 428 4.60 20.74 -18.72
N LYS A 429 5.39 21.51 -19.48
CA LYS A 429 4.88 22.18 -20.69
C LYS A 429 4.81 21.13 -21.81
N THR A 430 3.60 20.84 -22.29
CA THR A 430 3.42 20.26 -23.63
C THR A 430 3.60 21.32 -24.70
#